data_AF-A0A3C0DMS5-F1
#
_entry.id   AF-A0A3C0DMS5-F1
#
_cell.length_a   1.000
_cell.length_b   1.000
_cell.length_c   1.000
_cell.angle_alpha   90.00
_cell.angle_beta   90.00
_cell.angle_gamma   90.00
#
_symmetry.space_group_name_H-M   'P 1'
#
loop_
_entity.id
_entity.type
_entity.pdbx_description
1 polymer ?
#
loop_
_entity_poly.entity_id
_entity_poly.type
_entity_poly.pdbx_seq_one_letter_code
_entity_poly.pdbx_strand_id
1 'polypeptide(L)'
;EDAEDILQEVFLRVYSSLARYSPQYQFSTWIYRIAQNLCIDHLRRRKLSTFSVDEKFGSEEELTLELPDESMSPESIFESNAVKQEVEEAIYE
;
A
#
# COMPACT_ATOMS: atom_id res chain seq x y z
N GLU A 1 3.83 6.19 -1.94
CA GLU A 1 2.89 6.19 -0.80
C GLU A 1 3.41 5.42 0.40
N ASP A 2 3.58 4.09 0.38
CA ASP A 2 3.94 3.30 1.57
C ASP A 2 5.03 3.89 2.49
N ALA A 3 6.12 4.43 1.91
CA ALA A 3 7.24 4.98 2.69
C ALA A 3 6.88 6.30 3.41
N GLU A 4 6.09 7.17 2.79
CA GLU A 4 5.64 8.42 3.40
C GLU A 4 4.62 8.16 4.50
N ASP A 5 3.71 7.21 4.30
CA ASP A 5 2.73 6.82 5.32
C ASP A 5 3.42 6.21 6.56
N ILE A 6 4.41 5.34 6.33
CA ILE A 6 5.23 4.80 7.41
C ILE A 6 5.96 5.93 8.14
N LEU A 7 6.51 6.90 7.41
CA LEU A 7 7.24 8.02 8.01
C LEU A 7 6.32 8.86 8.91
N GLN A 8 5.11 9.16 8.47
CA GLN A 8 4.12 9.88 9.26
C GLN A 8 3.78 9.14 10.56
N GLU A 9 3.48 7.84 10.46
CA GLU A 9 3.17 7.00 11.63
C GLU A 9 4.36 6.88 12.59
N VAL A 10 5.60 6.84 12.08
CA VAL A 10 6.81 6.90 12.91
C VAL A 10 6.84 8.18 13.75
N PHE A 11 6.64 9.35 13.14
CA PHE A 11 6.67 10.61 13.87
C PHE A 11 5.53 10.72 14.89
N LEU A 12 4.33 10.24 14.57
CA LEU A 12 3.20 10.19 15.51
C LEU A 12 3.51 9.31 16.73
N ARG A 13 4.10 8.13 16.51
CA ARG A 13 4.53 7.24 17.61
C ARG A 13 5.64 7.84 18.44
N VAL A 14 6.63 8.47 17.81
CA VAL A 14 7.71 9.17 18.50
C VAL A 14 7.14 10.26 19.41
N TYR A 15 6.25 11.10 18.90
CA TYR A 15 5.65 12.20 19.66
C TYR A 15 4.84 11.68 20.85
N SER A 16 3.96 10.71 20.63
CA SER A 16 3.11 10.11 21.68
C SER A 16 3.91 9.34 22.75
N SER A 17 5.07 8.79 22.40
CA SER A 17 5.93 8.03 23.32
C SER A 17 7.09 8.83 23.90
N LEU A 18 7.19 10.12 23.57
CA LEU A 18 8.30 10.98 23.97
C LEU A 18 8.47 11.07 25.49
N ALA A 19 7.37 11.05 26.26
CA ALA A 19 7.41 11.03 27.72
C ALA A 19 8.05 9.77 28.32
N ARG A 20 8.15 8.69 27.54
CA ARG A 20 8.80 7.42 27.92
C ARG A 20 10.22 7.31 27.37
N TYR A 21 10.65 8.25 26.53
CA TYR A 21 12.02 8.26 26.03
C TYR A 21 12.98 8.47 27.19
N SER A 22 14.05 7.68 27.18
CA SER A 22 15.07 7.75 28.19
C SER A 22 16.38 8.28 27.61
N PRO A 23 16.91 9.41 28.13
CA PRO A 23 18.14 10.05 27.62
C PRO A 23 19.40 9.19 27.71
N GLN A 24 19.37 8.09 28.47
CA GLN A 24 20.44 7.10 28.52
C GLN A 24 20.69 6.39 27.18
N TYR A 25 19.75 6.47 26.24
CA TYR A 25 19.91 5.98 24.87
C TYR A 25 19.96 7.14 23.89
N GLN A 26 20.74 7.01 22.81
CA GLN A 26 20.75 8.00 21.74
C GLN A 26 19.36 8.10 21.10
N PHE A 27 18.88 9.33 20.93
CA PHE A 27 17.56 9.61 20.37
C PHE A 27 17.39 9.01 18.97
N SER A 28 18.43 9.10 18.14
CA SER A 28 18.47 8.49 16.81
C SER A 28 18.27 6.97 16.85
N THR A 29 18.95 6.27 17.75
CA THR A 29 18.80 4.82 17.94
C THR A 29 17.40 4.45 18.40
N TRP A 30 16.79 5.27 19.25
CA TRP A 30 15.43 5.04 19.74
C TRP A 30 14.38 5.21 18.63
N ILE A 31 14.45 6.29 17.85
CA ILE A 31 13.59 6.50 16.67
C ILE A 31 13.80 5.38 15.65
N TYR A 32 15.05 4.98 15.40
CA TYR A 32 15.35 3.92 14.43
C TYR A 32 14.67 2.60 14.80
N ARG A 33 14.60 2.24 16.10
CA ARG A 33 13.85 1.06 16.55
C ARG A 33 12.35 1.17 16.29
N ILE A 34 11.77 2.35 16.49
CA ILE A 34 10.35 2.59 16.20
C ILE A 34 10.09 2.39 14.70
N ALA A 35 10.89 3.04 13.84
CA ALA A 35 10.80 2.92 12.38
C ALA A 35 10.99 1.49 11.90
N GLN A 36 12.02 0.79 12.39
CA GLN A 36 12.30 -0.59 12.02
C GLN A 36 11.14 -1.52 12.35
N ASN A 37 10.57 -1.41 13.56
CA ASN A 37 9.41 -2.22 13.95
C ASN A 37 8.21 -1.96 13.04
N LEU A 38 7.98 -0.70 12.70
CA LEU A 38 6.91 -0.28 11.81
C LEU A 38 7.04 -0.85 10.40
N CYS A 39 8.25 -0.79 9.83
CA CYS A 39 8.54 -1.36 8.52
C CYS A 39 8.34 -2.89 8.53
N ILE A 40 8.80 -3.58 9.58
CA ILE A 40 8.61 -5.03 9.72
C ILE A 40 7.11 -5.38 9.82
N ASP A 41 6.35 -4.65 10.62
CA ASP A 41 4.90 -4.84 10.74
C ASP A 41 4.19 -4.61 9.41
N HIS A 42 4.59 -3.57 8.68
CA HIS A 42 4.04 -3.26 7.35
C HIS A 42 4.33 -4.39 6.35
N LEU A 43 5.58 -4.86 6.28
CA LEU A 43 5.97 -5.98 5.44
C LEU A 43 5.23 -7.28 5.80
N ARG A 44 5.01 -7.53 7.10
CA ARG A 44 4.26 -8.70 7.56
C ARG A 44 2.80 -8.64 7.11
N ARG A 45 2.15 -7.47 7.22
CA ARG A 45 0.77 -7.26 6.76
C ARG A 45 0.63 -7.40 5.25
N ARG A 46 1.55 -6.82 4.47
CA ARG A 46 1.55 -6.98 2.99
C ARG A 46 1.68 -8.42 2.54
N LYS A 47 2.37 -9.27 3.31
CA LYS A 47 2.55 -10.69 2.98
C LYS A 47 1.34 -11.56 3.33
N LEU A 48 0.48 -11.09 4.22
CA LEU A 48 -0.76 -11.76 4.64
C LEU A 48 -1.88 -11.39 3.68
N SER A 49 -1.89 -11.97 2.47
CA SER A 49 -3.12 -12.04 1.66
C SER A 49 -4.03 -13.09 2.28
N THR A 50 -4.83 -12.68 3.25
CA THR A 50 -5.72 -13.59 3.99
C THR A 50 -7.08 -13.63 3.30
N PHE A 51 -7.43 -14.81 2.78
CA PHE A 51 -8.79 -15.14 2.42
C PHE A 51 -9.58 -15.48 3.69
N SER A 52 -10.84 -15.03 3.78
CA SER A 52 -11.72 -15.36 4.90
C SER A 52 -12.01 -16.86 4.90
N VAL A 53 -11.75 -17.54 6.02
CA VAL A 53 -12.08 -18.98 6.18
C VAL A 53 -13.58 -19.19 6.40
N ASP A 54 -14.32 -18.15 6.75
CA ASP A 54 -15.75 -18.20 7.10
C ASP A 54 -16.68 -17.88 5.93
N GLU A 55 -16.12 -17.72 4.73
CA GLU A 55 -16.92 -17.71 3.51
C GLU A 55 -17.37 -19.14 3.24
N LYS A 56 -18.61 -19.42 3.64
CA LYS A 56 -19.24 -20.72 3.46
C LYS A 56 -19.08 -21.14 2.00
N PHE A 57 -18.23 -22.14 1.76
CA PHE A 57 -18.18 -22.92 0.52
C PHE A 57 -19.53 -23.62 0.35
N GLY A 58 -20.49 -22.91 -0.22
CA GLY A 58 -21.79 -23.43 -0.59
C GLY A 58 -21.67 -24.22 -1.88
N SER A 59 -21.80 -25.55 -1.78
CA SER A 59 -21.95 -26.53 -2.88
C SER A 59 -20.86 -26.54 -3.97
N GLU A 60 -20.46 -27.75 -4.38
CA GLU A 60 -19.41 -28.03 -5.37
C GLU A 60 -19.65 -27.48 -6.81
N GLU A 61 -20.61 -26.60 -7.05
CA GLU A 61 -21.00 -26.14 -8.40
C GLU A 61 -20.68 -24.68 -8.76
N GLU A 62 -20.09 -23.87 -7.88
CA GLU A 62 -19.78 -22.47 -8.28
C GLU A 62 -18.53 -21.91 -7.57
N LEU A 63 -17.37 -22.49 -7.88
CA LEU A 63 -16.08 -21.83 -7.62
C LEU A 63 -15.72 -20.94 -8.81
N THR A 64 -16.44 -19.84 -9.01
CA THR A 64 -15.89 -18.73 -9.80
C THR A 64 -14.89 -18.01 -8.90
N LEU A 65 -13.60 -18.28 -9.08
CA LEU A 65 -12.58 -17.36 -8.58
C LEU A 65 -12.86 -16.01 -9.26
N GLU A 66 -13.27 -15.01 -8.49
CA GLU A 66 -13.27 -13.61 -8.93
C GLU A 66 -11.81 -13.18 -9.08
N LEU A 67 -11.23 -13.54 -10.22
CA LEU A 67 -9.92 -13.05 -10.60
C LEU A 67 -10.03 -11.53 -10.79
N PRO A 68 -9.04 -10.76 -10.31
CA PRO A 68 -8.97 -9.33 -10.61
C PRO A 68 -9.08 -9.13 -12.12
N ASP A 69 -9.91 -8.16 -12.52
CA ASP A 69 -10.03 -7.80 -13.92
C ASP A 69 -8.66 -7.31 -14.42
N GLU A 70 -8.06 -8.06 -15.36
CA GLU A 70 -6.80 -7.69 -16.01
C GLU A 70 -7.01 -6.59 -17.07
N SER A 71 -8.27 -6.17 -17.31
CA SER A 71 -8.55 -5.06 -18.18
C SER A 71 -7.97 -3.75 -17.62
N MET A 72 -7.49 -2.90 -18.52
CA MET A 72 -6.98 -1.58 -18.15
C MET A 72 -8.10 -0.79 -17.46
N SER A 73 -7.78 -0.09 -16.37
CA SER A 73 -8.77 0.72 -15.67
C SER A 73 -9.38 1.75 -16.64
N PRO A 74 -10.64 2.17 -16.42
CA PRO A 74 -11.27 3.22 -17.23
C PRO A 74 -10.40 4.50 -17.34
N GLU A 75 -9.66 4.82 -16.28
CA GLU A 75 -8.69 5.91 -16.23
C GLU A 75 -7.51 5.68 -17.19
N SER A 76 -6.87 4.51 -17.17
CA SER A 76 -5.75 4.19 -18.07
C SER A 76 -6.15 4.11 -19.56
N ILE A 77 -7.40 3.72 -19.85
CA ILE A 77 -7.95 3.76 -21.21
C ILE A 77 -8.11 5.21 -21.67
N PHE A 78 -8.61 6.10 -20.81
CA PHE A 78 -8.76 7.52 -21.13
C PHE A 78 -7.40 8.17 -21.41
N GLU A 79 -6.41 7.93 -20.54
CA GLU A 79 -5.05 8.45 -20.73
C GLU A 79 -4.43 7.98 -22.05
N SER A 80 -4.54 6.69 -22.37
CA SER A 80 -4.00 6.13 -23.62
C SER A 80 -4.67 6.72 -24.87
N ASN A 81 -5.98 6.98 -24.81
CA ASN A 81 -6.72 7.58 -25.92
C ASN A 81 -6.44 9.07 -26.06
N ALA A 82 -6.28 9.81 -24.95
CA ALA A 82 -5.89 11.21 -24.98
C ALA A 82 -4.51 11.40 -25.61
N VAL A 83 -3.53 10.57 -25.22
CA VAL A 83 -2.19 10.58 -25.81
C VAL A 83 -2.24 10.24 -27.31
N LYS A 84 -3.05 9.25 -27.71
CA LYS A 84 -3.22 8.92 -29.13
C LYS A 84 -3.82 10.06 -29.94
N GLN A 85 -4.82 10.75 -29.40
CA GLN A 85 -5.46 11.87 -30.07
C GLN A 85 -4.48 13.02 -30.30
N GLU A 86 -3.67 13.35 -29.29
CA GLU A 86 -2.65 14.41 -29.40
C GLU A 86 -1.58 14.06 -30.46
N VAL A 87 -1.17 12.79 -30.53
CA VAL A 87 -0.26 12.31 -31.57
C VAL A 87 -0.91 12.36 -32.96
N GLU A 88 -2.18 11.99 -33.11
CA GLU A 88 -2.89 12.09 -34.39
C GLU A 88 -3.05 13.55 -34.83
N GLU A 89 -3.42 14.45 -33.93
CA GLU A 89 -3.51 15.89 -34.24
C GLU A 89 -2.17 16.43 -34.73
N ALA A 90 -1.05 16.07 -34.08
CA ALA A 90 0.29 16.49 -34.50
C ALA A 90 0.80 15.83 -35.81
N ILE A 91 0.19 14.72 -36.25
CA ILE A 91 0.51 14.08 -37.55
C ILE A 91 -0.25 14.75 -38.70
N TYR A 92 -1.41 15.34 -38.43
CA TYR A 92 -2.27 15.98 -39.44
C TYR A 92 -2.17 17.52 -39.46
N GLU A 93 -1.33 18.12 -38.60
CA GLU A 93 -0.89 19.53 -38.65
C GLU A 93 0.40 19.71 -39.48
#